data_AF-A0A4Q7FGX3-F1
#
_entry.id   AF-A0A4Q7FGX3-F1
#
_cell.length_a   1.000
_cell.length_b   1.000
_cell.length_c   1.000
_cell.angle_alpha   90.00
_cell.angle_beta   90.00
_cell.angle_gamma   90.00
#
_symmetry.space_group_name_H-M   'P 1'
#
loop_
_entity.id
_entity.type
_entity.pdbx_description
1 polymer ?
#
loop_
_entity_poly.entity_id
_entity_poly.type
_entity_poly.pdbx_seq_one_letter_code
_entity_poly.pdbx_strand_id
1 'polypeptide(L)'
;MSKEFEEHLVRFRKLPKAVRVVYSRPRIFTSIAVGVAAFFLLPQTLRPVTRLVVSWDIFVALYLALAFMMMLQCSIAYIRRNAILQDDGRFLILLITALGAFASLAAIIFELGAAKSSPEALALAIVTIALSWALVHTAFSLHYAHEYYRGKEPGGLQFPSGKEHVEADYWDFVYFSFVIGMTAQVSDVGITDRIIRRTATVHGIISFVFNTALLALMVNIAASAI
;
A
#
# COMPACT_ATOMS: atom_id res chain seq x y z
N MET A 1 16.63 20.44 -13.73
CA MET A 1 16.71 18.99 -14.05
C MET A 1 18.02 18.73 -14.80
N SER A 2 18.74 17.64 -14.51
CA SER A 2 20.01 17.34 -15.20
C SER A 2 19.76 16.81 -16.62
N LYS A 3 20.67 17.07 -17.56
CA LYS A 3 20.58 16.57 -18.95
C LYS A 3 20.47 15.04 -19.02
N GLU A 4 21.19 14.33 -18.16
CA GLU A 4 21.15 12.88 -18.06
C GLU A 4 19.76 12.35 -17.68
N PHE A 5 19.05 13.05 -16.80
CA PHE A 5 17.69 12.66 -16.42
C PHE A 5 16.69 12.88 -17.57
N GLU A 6 16.85 13.94 -18.35
CA GLU A 6 16.02 14.19 -19.53
C GLU A 6 16.22 13.11 -20.61
N GLU A 7 17.47 12.75 -20.89
CA GLU A 7 17.78 11.67 -21.83
C GLU A 7 17.21 10.32 -21.35
N HIS A 8 17.31 10.04 -20.05
CA HIS A 8 16.70 8.87 -19.44
C HIS A 8 15.17 8.88 -19.59
N LEU A 9 14.51 10.01 -19.34
CA LEU A 9 13.07 10.17 -19.51
C LEU A 9 12.63 9.94 -20.96
N VAL A 10 13.37 10.47 -21.94
CA VAL A 10 13.08 10.26 -23.36
C VAL A 10 13.16 8.78 -23.73
N ARG A 11 14.21 8.08 -23.26
CA ARG A 11 14.37 6.64 -23.48
C ARG A 11 13.26 5.84 -22.80
N PHE A 12 12.92 6.19 -21.57
CA PHE A 12 11.85 5.56 -20.80
C PHE A 12 10.48 5.72 -21.48
N ARG A 13 10.16 6.91 -21.99
CA ARG A 13 8.88 7.18 -22.69
C ARG A 13 8.70 6.34 -23.96
N LYS A 14 9.78 5.92 -24.62
CA LYS A 14 9.74 5.06 -25.82
C LYS A 14 9.37 3.61 -25.52
N LEU A 15 9.44 3.16 -24.26
CA LEU A 15 9.07 1.80 -23.89
C LEU A 15 7.55 1.58 -23.93
N PRO A 16 7.08 0.36 -24.23
CA PRO A 16 5.67 0.00 -24.10
C PRO A 16 5.14 0.24 -22.68
N LYS A 17 3.86 0.63 -22.54
CA LYS A 17 3.24 0.96 -21.24
C LYS A 17 3.45 -0.12 -20.17
N ALA A 18 3.32 -1.39 -20.53
CA ALA A 18 3.53 -2.51 -19.60
C ALA A 18 4.96 -2.57 -19.06
N VAL A 19 5.96 -2.38 -19.94
CA VAL A 19 7.38 -2.38 -19.56
C VAL A 19 7.71 -1.19 -18.67
N ARG A 20 7.15 -0.01 -18.97
CA ARG A 20 7.29 1.20 -18.14
C ARG A 20 6.75 0.97 -16.72
N VAL A 21 5.58 0.34 -16.61
CA VAL A 21 4.98 0.02 -15.31
C VAL A 21 5.88 -0.88 -14.47
N VAL A 22 6.48 -1.90 -15.08
CA VAL A 22 7.41 -2.82 -14.40
C VAL A 22 8.69 -2.11 -13.98
N TYR A 23 9.32 -1.41 -14.91
CA TYR A 23 10.63 -0.79 -14.70
C TYR A 23 10.58 0.36 -13.68
N SER A 24 9.48 1.10 -13.62
CA SER A 24 9.33 2.20 -12.66
C SER A 24 9.04 1.76 -11.24
N ARG A 25 8.71 0.47 -11.01
CA ARG A 25 8.29 -0.04 -9.69
C ARG A 25 9.04 -1.31 -9.32
N PRO A 26 10.38 -1.30 -9.27
CA PRO A 26 11.16 -2.50 -9.00
C PRO A 26 10.70 -3.20 -7.71
N ARG A 27 10.40 -2.42 -6.65
CA ARG A 27 9.94 -2.93 -5.35
C ARG A 27 8.73 -3.86 -5.42
N ILE A 28 7.68 -3.48 -6.17
CA ILE A 28 6.47 -4.32 -6.23
C ILE A 28 6.74 -5.61 -6.99
N PHE A 29 7.47 -5.54 -8.10
CA PHE A 29 7.75 -6.71 -8.94
C PHE A 29 8.78 -7.65 -8.32
N THR A 30 9.79 -7.13 -7.60
CA THR A 30 10.71 -7.95 -6.82
C THR A 30 9.96 -8.69 -5.71
N SER A 31 9.07 -8.00 -5.00
CA SER A 31 8.28 -8.64 -3.95
C SER A 31 7.31 -9.68 -4.52
N ILE A 32 6.66 -9.41 -5.65
CA ILE A 32 5.77 -10.37 -6.33
C ILE A 32 6.56 -11.62 -6.70
N ALA A 33 7.75 -11.47 -7.29
CA ALA A 33 8.59 -12.61 -7.67
C ALA A 33 8.95 -13.47 -6.45
N VAL A 34 9.30 -12.84 -5.32
CA VAL A 34 9.59 -13.56 -4.07
C VAL A 34 8.36 -14.25 -3.50
N GLY A 35 7.18 -13.61 -3.50
CA GLY A 35 5.94 -14.23 -3.05
C GLY A 35 5.53 -15.44 -3.91
N VAL A 36 5.66 -15.33 -5.23
CA VAL A 36 5.41 -16.45 -6.16
C VAL A 36 6.38 -17.60 -5.89
N ALA A 37 7.68 -17.29 -5.74
CA ALA A 37 8.67 -18.31 -5.41
C ALA A 37 8.34 -18.99 -4.06
N ALA A 38 7.96 -18.22 -3.04
CA ALA A 38 7.57 -18.75 -1.73
C ALA A 38 6.42 -19.75 -1.84
N PHE A 39 5.40 -19.48 -2.67
CA PHE A 39 4.28 -20.40 -2.87
C PHE A 39 4.74 -21.79 -3.32
N PHE A 40 5.66 -21.85 -4.29
CA PHE A 40 6.17 -23.12 -4.82
C PHE A 40 7.17 -23.82 -3.89
N LEU A 41 7.90 -23.04 -3.07
CA LEU A 41 8.88 -23.57 -2.13
C LEU A 41 8.26 -24.05 -0.81
N LEU A 42 7.07 -23.57 -0.45
CA LEU A 42 6.36 -24.00 0.76
C LEU A 42 5.95 -25.48 0.69
N PRO A 43 5.98 -26.23 1.82
CA PRO A 43 5.64 -27.65 1.85
C PRO A 43 4.25 -27.97 1.28
N GLN A 44 4.17 -29.01 0.44
CA GLN A 44 2.88 -29.48 -0.14
C GLN A 44 1.94 -30.10 0.90
N THR A 45 2.43 -30.36 2.12
CA THR A 45 1.62 -30.82 3.26
C THR A 45 0.68 -29.73 3.79
N LEU A 46 0.98 -28.46 3.54
CA LEU A 46 0.11 -27.35 3.87
C LEU A 46 -1.05 -27.26 2.88
N ARG A 47 -2.24 -26.86 3.38
CA ARG A 47 -3.39 -26.60 2.51
C ARG A 47 -3.04 -25.51 1.49
N PRO A 48 -3.55 -25.58 0.25
CA PRO A 48 -3.28 -24.58 -0.77
C PRO A 48 -3.61 -23.14 -0.33
N VAL A 49 -4.69 -22.97 0.44
CA VAL A 49 -5.10 -21.66 0.98
C VAL A 49 -4.06 -21.14 1.99
N THR A 50 -3.60 -21.96 2.94
CA THR A 50 -2.54 -21.57 3.87
C THR A 50 -1.25 -21.17 3.14
N ARG A 51 -0.85 -21.93 2.12
CA ARG A 51 0.34 -21.59 1.30
C ARG A 51 0.17 -20.26 0.59
N LEU A 52 -1.02 -20.00 0.04
CA LEU A 52 -1.33 -18.74 -0.62
C LEU A 52 -1.26 -17.56 0.35
N VAL A 53 -1.84 -17.69 1.55
CA VAL A 53 -1.81 -16.65 2.60
C VAL A 53 -0.38 -16.39 3.08
N VAL A 54 0.41 -17.42 3.38
CA VAL A 54 1.81 -17.25 3.80
C VAL A 54 2.64 -16.59 2.70
N SER A 55 2.41 -16.96 1.44
CA SER A 55 3.11 -16.36 0.29
C SER A 55 2.73 -14.90 0.07
N TRP A 56 1.45 -14.57 0.29
CA TRP A 56 0.97 -13.19 0.33
C TRP A 56 1.67 -12.40 1.43
N ASP A 57 1.74 -12.92 2.64
CA ASP A 57 2.38 -12.24 3.77
C ASP A 57 3.87 -12.00 3.53
N ILE A 58 4.59 -12.95 2.91
CA ILE A 58 6.00 -12.77 2.50
C ILE A 58 6.12 -11.65 1.46
N PHE A 59 5.26 -11.65 0.45
CA PHE A 59 5.22 -10.59 -0.56
C PHE A 59 5.00 -9.21 0.10
N VAL A 60 3.99 -9.11 0.97
CA VAL A 60 3.60 -7.86 1.61
C VAL A 60 4.69 -7.36 2.56
N ALA A 61 5.22 -8.23 3.42
CA ALA A 61 6.27 -7.87 4.37
C ALA A 61 7.52 -7.35 3.64
N LEU A 62 7.95 -8.03 2.57
CA LEU A 62 9.09 -7.58 1.77
C LEU A 62 8.80 -6.24 1.08
N TYR A 63 7.62 -6.07 0.48
CA TYR A 63 7.22 -4.81 -0.14
C TYR A 63 7.24 -3.65 0.88
N LEU A 64 6.63 -3.85 2.05
CA LEU A 64 6.61 -2.86 3.12
C LEU A 64 8.02 -2.51 3.58
N ALA A 65 8.88 -3.49 3.83
CA ALA A 65 10.27 -3.25 4.21
C ALA A 65 11.00 -2.39 3.18
N LEU A 66 10.92 -2.73 1.89
CA LEU A 66 11.55 -1.97 0.81
C LEU A 66 10.94 -0.57 0.64
N ALA A 67 9.63 -0.43 0.86
CA ALA A 67 8.95 0.87 0.80
C ALA A 67 9.38 1.79 1.95
N PHE A 68 9.37 1.30 3.18
CA PHE A 68 9.78 2.08 4.35
C PHE A 68 11.27 2.40 4.36
N MET A 69 12.15 1.47 3.94
CA MET A 69 13.58 1.77 3.75
C MET A 69 13.77 2.92 2.75
N MET A 70 13.04 2.92 1.63
CA MET A 70 13.08 4.01 0.67
C MET A 70 12.55 5.33 1.28
N MET A 71 11.42 5.28 1.99
CA MET A 71 10.82 6.48 2.62
C MET A 71 11.76 7.13 3.64
N LEU A 72 12.51 6.31 4.40
CA LEU A 72 13.46 6.75 5.42
C LEU A 72 14.74 7.38 4.84
N GLN A 73 15.16 6.97 3.64
CA GLN A 73 16.47 7.33 3.09
C GLN A 73 16.40 8.42 1.99
N CYS A 74 15.23 8.63 1.39
CA CYS A 74 15.10 9.46 0.20
C CYS A 74 14.81 10.94 0.51
N SER A 75 15.46 11.84 -0.22
CA SER A 75 15.18 13.27 -0.17
C SER A 75 13.96 13.67 -1.00
N ILE A 76 13.44 14.88 -0.80
CA ILE A 76 12.30 15.42 -1.55
C ILE A 76 12.55 15.45 -3.07
N ALA A 77 13.80 15.68 -3.48
CA ALA A 77 14.21 15.63 -4.89
C ALA A 77 13.95 14.24 -5.50
N TYR A 78 14.13 13.17 -4.73
CA TYR A 78 13.79 11.81 -5.17
C TYR A 78 12.28 11.62 -5.32
N ILE A 79 11.47 12.16 -4.39
CA ILE A 79 10.00 12.07 -4.45
C ILE A 79 9.48 12.69 -5.75
N ARG A 80 9.93 13.92 -6.05
CA ARG A 80 9.58 14.64 -7.29
C ARG A 80 9.96 13.87 -8.55
N ARG A 81 11.18 13.34 -8.58
CA ARG A 81 11.67 12.53 -9.70
C ARG A 81 10.83 11.27 -9.89
N ASN A 82 10.52 10.58 -8.80
CA ASN A 82 9.79 9.33 -8.82
C ASN A 82 8.31 9.52 -9.19
N ALA A 83 7.70 10.66 -8.80
CA ALA A 83 6.36 11.02 -9.22
C ALA A 83 6.27 11.05 -10.76
N ILE A 84 7.21 11.68 -11.46
CA ILE A 84 7.18 11.72 -12.93
C ILE A 84 7.28 10.31 -13.57
N LEU A 85 8.08 9.42 -12.99
CA LEU A 85 8.35 8.08 -13.54
C LEU A 85 7.22 7.06 -13.27
N GLN A 86 6.45 7.25 -12.20
CA GLN A 86 5.41 6.32 -11.76
C GLN A 86 3.99 6.76 -12.12
N ASP A 87 3.82 7.64 -13.11
CA ASP A 87 2.51 8.17 -13.48
C ASP A 87 1.59 7.11 -14.13
N ASP A 88 2.16 6.23 -14.97
CA ASP A 88 1.43 5.18 -15.68
C ASP A 88 0.85 4.13 -14.74
N GLY A 89 -0.46 3.89 -14.83
CA GLY A 89 -1.15 2.78 -14.15
C GLY A 89 -1.24 2.91 -12.63
N ARG A 90 -0.93 4.08 -12.04
CA ARG A 90 -0.86 4.26 -10.58
C ARG A 90 -2.15 3.90 -9.85
N PHE A 91 -3.29 4.36 -10.36
CA PHE A 91 -4.60 4.11 -9.76
C PHE A 91 -5.01 2.65 -9.92
N LEU A 92 -4.67 2.04 -11.05
CA LEU A 92 -4.90 0.61 -11.28
C LEU A 92 -4.11 -0.25 -10.30
N ILE A 93 -2.83 0.05 -10.08
CA ILE A 93 -1.99 -0.68 -9.12
C ILE A 93 -2.52 -0.49 -7.70
N LEU A 94 -2.90 0.73 -7.32
CA LEU A 94 -3.53 1.00 -6.03
C LEU A 94 -4.78 0.14 -5.83
N LEU A 95 -5.66 0.09 -6.84
CA LEU A 95 -6.88 -0.71 -6.79
C LEU A 95 -6.58 -2.22 -6.72
N ILE A 96 -5.64 -2.72 -7.51
CA ILE A 96 -5.22 -4.13 -7.48
C ILE A 96 -4.65 -4.49 -6.10
N THR A 97 -3.82 -3.61 -5.52
CA THR A 97 -3.26 -3.80 -4.17
C THR A 97 -4.38 -3.88 -3.12
N ALA A 98 -5.36 -2.96 -3.18
CA ALA A 98 -6.50 -2.99 -2.28
C ALA A 98 -7.37 -4.24 -2.44
N LEU A 99 -7.65 -4.66 -3.69
CA LEU A 99 -8.41 -5.88 -3.97
C LEU A 99 -7.66 -7.13 -3.50
N GLY A 100 -6.35 -7.20 -3.69
CA GLY A 100 -5.52 -8.29 -3.19
C GLY A 100 -5.55 -8.38 -1.66
N ALA A 101 -5.51 -7.23 -0.97
CA ALA A 101 -5.64 -7.16 0.49
C ALA A 101 -7.03 -7.62 0.97
N PHE A 102 -8.12 -7.30 0.27
CA PHE A 102 -9.44 -7.83 0.61
C PHE A 102 -9.56 -9.34 0.32
N ALA A 103 -8.93 -9.81 -0.77
CA ALA A 103 -8.91 -11.23 -1.10
C ALA A 103 -8.13 -12.06 -0.07
N SER A 104 -7.02 -11.54 0.46
CA SER A 104 -6.26 -12.20 1.53
C SER A 104 -7.07 -12.26 2.84
N LEU A 105 -7.80 -11.19 3.18
CA LEU A 105 -8.73 -11.17 4.31
C LEU A 105 -9.84 -12.23 4.16
N ALA A 106 -10.46 -12.32 2.98
CA ALA A 106 -11.47 -13.35 2.72
C ALA A 106 -10.85 -14.76 2.86
N ALA A 107 -9.68 -14.99 2.27
CA ALA A 107 -9.00 -16.27 2.32
C ALA A 107 -8.69 -16.71 3.77
N ILE A 108 -8.22 -15.80 4.62
CA ILE A 108 -7.85 -16.13 6.00
C ILE A 108 -9.09 -16.33 6.90
N ILE A 109 -10.19 -15.63 6.64
CA ILE A 109 -11.48 -15.88 7.31
C ILE A 109 -12.00 -17.29 6.97
N PHE A 110 -11.94 -17.69 5.70
CA PHE A 110 -12.30 -19.06 5.29
C PHE A 110 -11.37 -20.11 5.90
N GLU A 111 -10.07 -19.81 5.98
CA GLU A 111 -9.08 -20.71 6.59
C GLU A 111 -9.39 -20.95 8.07
N LEU A 112 -9.66 -19.88 8.84
CA LEU A 112 -10.03 -19.96 10.25
C LEU A 112 -11.30 -20.79 10.49
N GLY A 113 -12.34 -20.60 9.66
CA GLY A 113 -13.59 -21.36 9.77
C GLY A 113 -13.42 -22.85 9.49
N ALA A 114 -12.50 -23.23 8.59
CA ALA A 114 -12.26 -24.61 8.22
C ALA A 114 -11.27 -25.34 9.16
N ALA A 115 -10.34 -24.62 9.80
CA ALA A 115 -9.22 -25.21 10.53
C ALA A 115 -9.47 -25.50 12.03
N LYS A 116 -10.67 -25.23 12.57
CA LYS A 116 -10.93 -25.22 14.03
C LYS A 116 -9.83 -24.44 14.79
N SER A 117 -9.79 -23.13 14.58
CA SER A 117 -9.01 -22.10 15.32
C SER A 117 -7.81 -22.61 16.15
N SER A 118 -6.77 -23.14 15.49
CA SER A 118 -5.50 -23.42 16.18
C SER A 118 -4.78 -22.09 16.51
N PRO A 119 -3.93 -22.04 17.55
CA PRO A 119 -3.16 -20.84 17.87
C PRO A 119 -2.32 -20.31 16.69
N GLU A 120 -1.79 -21.21 15.86
CA GLU A 120 -1.01 -20.85 14.66
C GLU A 120 -1.88 -20.23 13.58
N ALA A 121 -3.08 -20.75 13.35
CA ALA A 121 -4.01 -20.18 12.38
C ALA A 121 -4.49 -18.79 12.81
N LEU A 122 -4.70 -18.58 14.12
CA LEU A 122 -5.02 -17.28 14.69
C LEU A 122 -3.86 -16.28 14.54
N ALA A 123 -2.64 -16.71 14.85
CA ALA A 123 -1.45 -15.88 14.67
C ALA A 123 -1.26 -15.46 13.20
N LEU A 124 -1.41 -16.41 12.27
CA LEU A 124 -1.36 -16.13 10.83
C LEU A 124 -2.43 -15.10 10.46
N ALA A 125 -3.67 -15.25 10.93
CA ALA A 125 -4.74 -14.30 10.66
C ALA A 125 -4.41 -12.88 11.13
N ILE A 126 -3.92 -12.74 12.35
CA ILE A 126 -3.53 -11.43 12.90
C ILE A 126 -2.43 -10.79 12.04
N VAL A 127 -1.41 -11.56 11.66
CA VAL A 127 -0.31 -11.10 10.81
C VAL A 127 -0.81 -10.69 9.43
N THR A 128 -1.60 -11.53 8.76
CA THR A 128 -2.15 -11.25 7.43
C THR A 128 -2.98 -9.98 7.43
N ILE A 129 -3.81 -9.77 8.46
CA ILE A 129 -4.64 -8.57 8.60
C ILE A 129 -3.79 -7.33 8.81
N ALA A 130 -2.84 -7.37 9.74
CA ALA A 130 -1.95 -6.25 10.03
C ALA A 130 -1.11 -5.85 8.80
N LEU A 131 -0.55 -6.84 8.09
CA LEU A 131 0.22 -6.64 6.86
C LEU A 131 -0.65 -6.07 5.74
N SER A 132 -1.85 -6.63 5.53
CA SER A 132 -2.76 -6.17 4.48
C SER A 132 -3.28 -4.76 4.75
N TRP A 133 -3.55 -4.42 6.01
CA TRP A 133 -3.90 -3.06 6.44
C TRP A 133 -2.76 -2.08 6.14
N ALA A 134 -1.54 -2.40 6.60
CA ALA A 134 -0.36 -1.56 6.38
C ALA A 134 -0.07 -1.39 4.88
N LEU A 135 -0.20 -2.45 4.08
CA LEU A 135 -0.01 -2.41 2.63
C LEU A 135 -0.90 -1.39 1.95
N VAL A 136 -2.21 -1.42 2.26
CA VAL A 136 -3.19 -0.51 1.67
C VAL A 136 -2.84 0.93 2.01
N HIS A 137 -2.59 1.25 3.28
CA HIS A 137 -2.30 2.62 3.70
C HIS A 137 -0.93 3.10 3.24
N THR A 138 0.09 2.24 3.17
CA THR A 138 1.38 2.58 2.53
C THR A 138 1.22 2.84 1.03
N ALA A 139 0.40 2.07 0.32
CA ALA A 139 0.11 2.30 -1.09
C ALA A 139 -0.60 3.65 -1.32
N PHE A 140 -1.58 3.99 -0.48
CA PHE A 140 -2.21 5.31 -0.50
C PHE A 140 -1.22 6.43 -0.14
N SER A 141 -0.30 6.22 0.81
CA SER A 141 0.74 7.20 1.17
C SER A 141 1.60 7.57 -0.04
N LEU A 142 2.10 6.55 -0.75
CA LEU A 142 2.88 6.74 -1.97
C LEU A 142 2.07 7.42 -3.08
N HIS A 143 0.78 7.11 -3.17
CA HIS A 143 -0.13 7.73 -4.13
C HIS A 143 -0.38 9.21 -3.81
N TYR A 144 -0.55 9.58 -2.54
CA TYR A 144 -0.68 10.99 -2.14
C TYR A 144 0.60 11.77 -2.38
N ALA A 145 1.77 11.18 -2.11
CA ALA A 145 3.06 11.81 -2.44
C ALA A 145 3.15 12.15 -3.93
N HIS A 146 2.72 11.21 -4.79
CA HIS A 146 2.67 11.43 -6.23
C HIS A 146 1.68 12.55 -6.60
N GLU A 147 0.45 12.49 -6.09
CA GLU A 147 -0.58 13.49 -6.39
C GLU A 147 -0.19 14.90 -5.90
N TYR A 148 0.54 14.98 -4.80
CA TYR A 148 1.08 16.23 -4.28
C TYR A 148 2.16 16.82 -5.19
N TYR A 149 3.06 15.98 -5.74
CA TYR A 149 4.17 16.41 -6.59
C TYR A 149 3.92 16.30 -8.11
N ARG A 150 2.69 15.99 -8.55
CA ARG A 150 2.36 15.79 -9.99
C ARG A 150 2.43 17.07 -10.83
N GLY A 151 2.22 18.24 -10.20
CA GLY A 151 2.11 19.54 -10.87
C GLY A 151 3.43 20.27 -11.01
N LYS A 152 3.40 21.46 -11.63
CA LYS A 152 4.55 22.38 -11.63
C LYS A 152 4.88 22.85 -10.21
N GLU A 153 3.83 23.10 -9.43
CA GLU A 153 3.92 23.47 -8.02
C GLU A 153 3.35 22.33 -7.18
N PRO A 154 4.08 21.88 -6.13
CA PRO A 154 3.54 20.90 -5.20
C PRO A 154 2.32 21.44 -4.45
N GLY A 155 1.32 20.60 -4.20
CA GLY A 155 0.15 21.04 -3.44
C GLY A 155 -1.03 20.07 -3.45
N GLY A 156 -2.19 20.57 -3.03
CA GLY A 156 -3.42 19.78 -2.92
C GLY A 156 -3.66 19.15 -1.54
N LEU A 157 -2.62 19.10 -0.70
CA LEU A 157 -2.69 18.82 0.74
C LEU A 157 -2.05 19.98 1.51
N GLN A 158 -2.73 20.43 2.55
CA GLN A 158 -2.29 21.50 3.44
C GLN A 158 -1.99 20.91 4.80
N PHE A 159 -0.73 20.57 5.04
CA PHE A 159 -0.25 20.11 6.33
C PHE A 159 -0.17 21.28 7.31
N PRO A 160 -0.52 21.08 8.60
CA PRO A 160 -0.35 22.11 9.60
C PRO A 160 1.13 22.37 9.84
N SER A 161 1.63 23.46 9.27
CA SER A 161 2.98 23.96 9.50
C SER A 161 2.89 25.41 9.99
N GLY A 162 3.39 25.69 11.20
CA GLY A 162 3.39 27.04 11.78
C GLY A 162 4.26 28.09 11.04
N LYS A 163 4.89 27.71 9.92
CA LYS A 163 5.66 28.57 9.01
C LYS A 163 5.33 28.22 7.55
N GLU A 164 5.50 29.19 6.65
CA GLU A 164 5.24 29.08 5.21
C GLU A 164 6.00 27.92 4.55
N HIS A 165 5.24 27.10 3.82
CA HIS A 165 5.67 26.18 2.75
C HIS A 165 6.90 25.31 3.02
N VAL A 166 6.79 24.40 3.99
CA VAL A 166 7.65 23.21 4.04
C VAL A 166 7.18 22.24 2.96
N GLU A 167 8.08 21.83 2.08
CA GLU A 167 7.83 20.76 1.10
C GLU A 167 7.57 19.43 1.85
N ALA A 168 6.41 18.81 1.61
CA ALA A 168 6.00 17.60 2.33
C ALA A 168 6.85 16.37 1.97
N ASP A 169 7.32 15.63 2.96
CA ASP A 169 8.10 14.40 2.76
C ASP A 169 7.22 13.14 2.81
N TYR A 170 7.83 11.95 2.72
CA TYR A 170 7.05 10.71 2.78
C TYR A 170 6.32 10.50 4.11
N TRP A 171 6.83 11.02 5.22
CA TRP A 171 6.22 10.88 6.53
C TRP A 171 4.95 11.71 6.67
N ASP A 172 4.88 12.87 6.03
CA ASP A 172 3.64 13.65 5.94
C ASP A 172 2.53 12.85 5.23
N PHE A 173 2.85 12.17 4.13
CA PHE A 173 1.88 11.35 3.41
C PHE A 173 1.54 10.03 4.14
N VAL A 174 2.50 9.43 4.85
CA VAL A 174 2.25 8.30 5.75
C VAL A 174 1.30 8.71 6.86
N TYR A 175 1.57 9.85 7.51
CA TYR A 175 0.69 10.41 8.53
C TYR A 175 -0.74 10.61 7.99
N PHE A 176 -0.89 11.33 6.88
CA PHE A 176 -2.20 11.59 6.28
C PHE A 176 -2.95 10.29 5.92
N SER A 177 -2.25 9.34 5.30
CA SER A 177 -2.84 8.09 4.86
C SER A 177 -3.25 7.18 6.04
N PHE A 178 -2.37 7.04 7.04
CA PHE A 178 -2.63 6.17 8.18
C PHE A 178 -3.69 6.75 9.11
N VAL A 179 -3.79 8.08 9.24
CA VAL A 179 -4.91 8.72 9.97
C VAL A 179 -6.25 8.37 9.32
N ILE A 180 -6.37 8.45 7.99
CA ILE A 180 -7.57 7.98 7.27
C ILE A 180 -7.80 6.48 7.50
N GLY A 181 -6.74 5.68 7.51
CA GLY A 181 -6.81 4.24 7.79
C GLY A 181 -7.36 3.89 9.17
N MET A 182 -6.85 4.56 10.20
CA MET A 182 -7.18 4.26 11.59
C MET A 182 -8.59 4.74 11.98
N THR A 183 -9.02 5.92 11.51
CA THR A 183 -10.24 6.56 12.04
C THR A 183 -11.26 6.96 10.99
N ALA A 184 -11.02 6.68 9.70
CA ALA A 184 -11.87 7.09 8.58
C ALA A 184 -12.13 8.62 8.43
N GLN A 185 -11.70 9.45 9.40
CA GLN A 185 -11.16 10.83 9.28
C GLN A 185 -11.23 11.59 10.62
N VAL A 186 -10.07 11.96 11.18
CA VAL A 186 -9.83 13.22 11.93
C VAL A 186 -8.38 13.64 11.62
N SER A 187 -8.12 14.14 10.41
CA SER A 187 -6.79 14.69 10.07
C SER A 187 -6.80 16.20 10.22
N ASP A 188 -5.72 16.75 10.77
CA ASP A 188 -5.43 18.19 10.79
C ASP A 188 -4.95 18.72 9.42
N VAL A 189 -4.79 17.81 8.44
CA VAL A 189 -4.43 18.10 7.04
C VAL A 189 -5.66 18.48 6.21
N GLY A 190 -5.63 19.67 5.61
CA GLY A 190 -6.67 20.15 4.69
C GLY A 190 -6.48 19.63 3.26
N ILE A 191 -7.56 19.26 2.57
CA ILE A 191 -7.51 18.87 1.14
C ILE A 191 -7.97 20.03 0.26
N THR A 192 -7.06 20.58 -0.54
CA THR A 192 -7.33 21.73 -1.42
C THR A 192 -7.57 21.33 -2.88
N ASP A 193 -7.10 20.16 -3.31
CA ASP A 193 -7.27 19.65 -4.68
C ASP A 193 -8.52 18.77 -4.86
N ARG A 194 -9.21 18.88 -6.01
CA ARG A 194 -10.44 18.12 -6.30
C ARG A 194 -10.17 16.63 -6.52
N ILE A 195 -9.06 16.27 -7.14
CA ILE A 195 -8.70 14.88 -7.45
C ILE A 195 -8.27 14.18 -6.16
N ILE A 196 -7.41 14.83 -5.34
CA ILE A 196 -7.01 14.28 -4.04
C ILE A 196 -8.23 14.05 -3.13
N ARG A 197 -9.23 14.94 -3.17
CA ARG A 197 -10.48 14.76 -2.41
C ARG A 197 -11.24 13.49 -2.81
N ARG A 198 -11.35 13.22 -4.11
CA ARG A 198 -11.98 11.97 -4.61
C ARG A 198 -11.18 10.74 -4.17
N THR A 199 -9.85 10.81 -4.24
CA THR A 199 -8.97 9.75 -3.76
C THR A 199 -9.16 9.50 -2.25
N ALA A 200 -9.23 10.57 -1.44
CA ALA A 200 -9.50 10.46 -0.01
C ALA A 200 -10.88 9.88 0.30
N THR A 201 -11.91 10.19 -0.49
CA THR A 201 -13.22 9.54 -0.36
C THR A 201 -13.13 8.03 -0.60
N VAL A 202 -12.46 7.61 -1.68
CA VAL A 202 -12.27 6.17 -1.96
C VAL A 202 -11.46 5.50 -0.86
N HIS A 203 -10.40 6.16 -0.39
CA HIS A 203 -9.56 5.67 0.70
C HIS A 203 -10.38 5.49 1.99
N GLY A 204 -11.18 6.48 2.38
CA GLY A 204 -12.05 6.41 3.56
C GLY A 204 -13.07 5.27 3.48
N ILE A 205 -13.67 5.04 2.30
CA ILE A 205 -14.58 3.90 2.09
C ILE A 205 -13.83 2.57 2.29
N ILE A 206 -12.63 2.43 1.70
CA ILE A 206 -11.80 1.24 1.85
C ILE A 206 -11.43 1.02 3.33
N SER A 207 -10.98 2.07 4.02
CA SER A 207 -10.65 2.02 5.46
C SER A 207 -11.86 1.61 6.31
N PHE A 208 -13.03 2.16 6.03
CA PHE A 208 -14.27 1.81 6.75
C PHE A 208 -14.62 0.33 6.61
N VAL A 209 -14.58 -0.20 5.38
CA VAL A 209 -14.85 -1.63 5.12
C VAL A 209 -13.81 -2.50 5.82
N PHE A 210 -12.53 -2.14 5.76
CA PHE A 210 -11.46 -2.89 6.41
C PHE A 210 -11.63 -2.91 7.94
N ASN A 211 -11.90 -1.76 8.56
CA ASN A 211 -12.11 -1.65 10.01
C ASN A 211 -13.37 -2.42 10.45
N THR A 212 -14.42 -2.42 9.64
CA THR A 212 -15.65 -3.20 9.92
C THR A 212 -15.39 -4.70 9.82
N ALA A 213 -14.64 -5.15 8.80
CA ALA A 213 -14.26 -6.55 8.64
C ALA A 213 -13.39 -7.04 9.81
N LEU A 214 -12.43 -6.20 10.25
CA LEU A 214 -11.59 -6.48 11.41
C LEU A 214 -12.43 -6.62 12.68
N LEU A 215 -13.34 -5.68 12.92
CA LEU A 215 -14.24 -5.73 14.08
C LEU A 215 -15.10 -7.00 14.07
N ALA A 216 -15.71 -7.33 12.92
CA ALA A 216 -16.54 -8.53 12.78
C ALA A 216 -15.74 -9.82 13.07
N LEU A 217 -14.49 -9.90 12.58
CA LEU A 217 -13.63 -11.04 12.85
C LEU A 217 -13.25 -11.13 14.33
N MET A 218 -12.92 -10.01 14.97
CA MET A 218 -12.60 -9.99 16.40
C MET A 218 -13.79 -10.46 17.25
N VAL A 219 -15.01 -10.04 16.91
CA VAL A 219 -16.24 -10.53 17.57
C VAL A 219 -16.40 -12.03 17.38
N ASN A 220 -16.19 -12.54 16.16
CA ASN A 220 -16.30 -13.98 15.89
C ASN A 220 -15.26 -14.80 16.67
N ILE A 221 -14.01 -14.32 16.74
CA ILE A 221 -12.95 -14.96 17.52
C ILE A 221 -13.32 -14.96 19.01
N ALA A 222 -13.75 -13.82 19.55
CA ALA A 222 -14.16 -13.71 20.95
C ALA A 222 -15.34 -14.63 21.27
N ALA A 223 -16.34 -14.71 20.40
CA ALA A 223 -17.47 -15.61 20.56
C ALA A 223 -17.06 -17.08 20.50
N SER A 224 -16.03 -17.44 19.72
CA SER A 224 -15.52 -18.81 19.64
C SER A 224 -14.63 -19.22 20.82
N ALA A 225 -14.22 -18.26 21.66
CA ALA A 225 -13.34 -18.47 22.81
C ALA A 225 -14.12 -18.68 24.13
N ILE A 226 -15.44 -18.51 24.11
CA ILE A 226 -16.38 -18.69 25.24
C ILE A 226 -17.24 -19.93 24.97
#